data_AF-A0ABD6LG27-F1
#
_entry.id   AF-A0ABD6LG27-F1
#
_cell.length_a   1.000
_cell.length_b   1.000
_cell.length_c   1.000
_cell.angle_alpha   90.00
_cell.angle_beta   90.00
_cell.angle_gamma   90.00
#
_symmetry.space_group_name_H-M   'P 1'
#
loop_
_entity.id
_entity.type
_entity.pdbx_description
1 polymer ?
#
loop_
_entity_poly.entity_id
_entity_poly.type
_entity_poly.pdbx_seq_one_letter_code
_entity_poly.pdbx_strand_id
1 'polypeptide(L)'
;MKKQLDIKKLLLLNMPYILMGLFATNFGEGWRMAVGADASAKMLSFFSTLPVALASWWPSLHPLDLLVGLCCGAGLRLAVYLKSKNAKKYRHGMEYGSARWGTHEDIAPYIDPVFQNNVILTKTESLTMNSRPKDPKTARNKNVLVIGGSGSGKTRFWLKPNLMQMHSSYVVTDPKGTILVECGKMLQRGTPKLGKDGKPMKDKHGKDIYEPYRIKVLNTINFKKSMHYNPFAYIHSEKDILKLVTTLIANTKGEGKAGDDFWVKAETLLYCALIGYIHYEAPVEEQNFSTLIEFINAMEVREDDEEFKNPVDLMFDALEAEKPNHFAVRQYKKYKLAAGVINYKRFLIQSYERQPM
;
A
#
# COMPACT_ATOMS: atom_id res chain seq x y z
N MET A 1 23.51 -11.64 20.06
CA MET A 1 24.93 -11.29 20.26
C MET A 1 25.02 -10.09 21.21
N LYS A 2 25.50 -10.28 22.45
CA LYS A 2 25.79 -9.16 23.37
C LYS A 2 26.98 -8.39 22.79
N LYS A 3 26.79 -7.14 22.35
CA LYS A 3 27.90 -6.27 21.94
C LYS A 3 28.87 -6.17 23.12
N GLN A 4 30.13 -6.58 22.93
CA GLN A 4 31.18 -6.30 23.91
C GLN A 4 31.19 -4.79 24.16
N LEU A 5 31.07 -4.40 25.42
CA LEU A 5 31.14 -3.00 25.82
C LEU A 5 32.56 -2.53 25.57
N ASP A 6 32.75 -1.67 24.58
CA ASP A 6 34.04 -1.03 24.34
C ASP A 6 34.25 0.06 25.41
N ILE A 7 34.91 -0.33 26.50
CA ILE A 7 35.15 0.51 27.68
C ILE A 7 35.95 1.77 27.29
N LYS A 8 36.88 1.66 26.34
CA LYS A 8 37.67 2.81 25.86
C LYS A 8 36.77 3.83 25.18
N LYS A 9 35.88 3.36 24.30
CA LYS A 9 34.90 4.23 23.62
C LYS A 9 33.92 4.87 24.61
N LEU A 10 33.50 4.13 25.63
CA LEU A 10 32.59 4.64 26.66
C LEU A 10 33.26 5.70 27.55
N LEU A 11 34.52 5.51 27.93
CA LEU A 11 35.30 6.49 28.68
C LEU A 11 35.54 7.75 27.86
N LEU A 12 35.99 7.62 26.62
CA LEU A 12 36.25 8.76 25.73
C LEU A 12 34.99 9.60 25.48
N LEU A 13 33.84 8.95 25.30
CA LEU A 13 32.56 9.62 25.08
C LEU A 13 32.07 10.38 26.32
N ASN A 14 32.42 9.91 27.53
CA ASN A 14 32.00 10.54 28.78
C ASN A 14 33.02 11.50 29.39
N MET A 15 34.27 11.45 28.92
CA MET A 15 35.38 12.25 29.43
C MET A 15 35.10 13.77 29.51
N PRO A 16 34.47 14.42 28.50
CA PRO A 16 34.15 15.85 28.61
C PRO A 16 33.20 16.18 29.76
N TYR A 17 32.22 15.31 30.04
CA TYR A 17 31.28 15.52 31.15
C TYR A 17 31.93 15.26 32.51
N ILE A 18 32.86 14.32 32.58
CA ILE A 18 33.64 14.04 33.79
C ILE A 18 34.57 15.21 34.09
N LEU A 19 35.29 15.72 33.09
CA LEU A 19 36.18 16.88 33.25
C LEU A 19 35.40 18.14 33.64
N MET A 20 34.26 18.41 33.00
CA MET A 20 33.39 19.53 33.37
C MET A 20 32.78 19.35 34.76
N GLY A 21 32.41 18.13 35.16
CA GLY A 21 31.94 17.83 36.51
C GLY A 21 33.01 18.02 37.57
N LEU A 22 34.25 17.61 37.29
CA LEU A 22 35.40 17.85 38.17
C LEU A 22 35.72 19.34 38.28
N PHE A 23 35.69 20.09 37.18
CA PHE A 23 35.86 21.55 37.24
C PHE A 23 34.73 22.21 38.05
N ALA A 24 33.50 21.67 37.96
CA ALA A 24 32.35 22.21 38.66
C ALA A 24 32.38 22.01 40.19
N THR A 25 33.31 21.22 40.73
CA THR A 25 33.49 21.10 42.19
C THR A 25 33.89 22.43 42.83
N ASN A 26 34.54 23.31 42.05
CA ASN A 26 35.00 24.61 42.54
C ASN A 26 33.82 25.56 42.85
N PHE A 27 32.63 25.32 42.27
CA PHE A 27 31.41 26.00 42.67
C PHE A 27 30.91 25.53 44.04
N GLY A 28 31.06 24.24 44.36
CA GLY A 28 30.78 23.74 45.72
C GLY A 28 31.76 24.31 46.74
N GLU A 29 33.04 24.36 46.38
CA GLU A 29 34.09 24.93 47.21
C GLU A 29 33.88 26.42 47.49
N GLY A 30 33.57 27.22 46.47
CA GLY A 30 33.22 28.63 46.64
C GLY A 30 32.01 28.83 47.54
N TRP A 31 30.99 27.96 47.46
CA TRP A 31 29.79 28.00 48.31
C TRP A 31 30.08 27.64 49.76
N ARG A 32 31.02 26.75 49.98
CA ARG A 32 31.51 26.38 51.31
C ARG A 32 32.36 27.49 51.94
N MET A 33 33.16 28.21 51.15
CA MET A 33 33.93 29.37 51.59
C MET A 33 33.07 30.61 51.86
N ALA A 34 31.86 30.67 51.29
CA ALA A 34 30.94 31.79 51.46
C ALA A 34 30.31 31.81 52.86
N VAL A 35 30.36 32.96 53.53
CA VAL A 35 29.81 33.17 54.88
C VAL A 35 28.67 34.17 54.80
N GLY A 36 27.57 33.91 55.50
CA GLY A 36 26.44 34.83 55.57
C GLY A 36 25.40 34.37 56.59
N ALA A 37 24.79 35.33 57.28
CA ALA A 37 23.74 35.07 58.27
C ALA A 37 22.42 34.63 57.60
N ASP A 38 22.11 35.20 56.43
CA ASP A 38 20.94 34.88 55.62
C ASP A 38 21.34 34.43 54.20
N ALA A 39 20.42 33.80 53.48
CA ALA A 39 20.66 33.22 52.16
C ALA A 39 21.13 34.26 51.12
N SER A 40 20.62 35.50 51.18
CA SER A 40 21.03 36.60 50.28
C SER A 40 22.46 37.06 50.58
N ALA A 41 22.82 37.19 51.85
CA ALA A 41 24.17 37.56 52.28
C ALA A 41 25.19 36.48 51.91
N LYS A 42 24.82 35.21 52.08
CA LYS A 42 25.65 34.07 51.67
C LYS A 42 25.85 34.00 50.15
N MET A 43 24.82 34.31 49.38
CA MET A 43 24.92 34.39 47.91
C MET A 43 25.84 35.53 47.44
N LEU A 44 25.81 36.68 48.13
CA LEU A 44 26.67 37.81 47.82
C LEU A 44 28.14 37.50 48.18
N SER A 45 28.37 36.85 49.32
CA SER A 45 29.69 36.31 49.69
C SER A 45 30.18 35.22 48.73
N PHE A 46 29.28 34.44 48.13
CA PHE A 46 29.67 33.43 47.17
C PHE A 46 30.30 34.03 45.90
N PHE A 47 29.75 35.15 45.40
CA PHE A 47 30.33 35.81 44.22
C PHE A 47 31.72 36.38 44.47
N SER A 48 32.06 36.71 45.72
CA SER A 48 33.41 37.16 46.08
C SER A 48 34.38 36.00 46.34
N THR A 49 33.92 34.85 46.83
CA THR A 49 34.76 33.66 47.08
C THR A 49 34.93 32.77 45.85
N LEU A 50 34.00 32.83 44.88
CA LEU A 50 34.04 32.01 43.67
C LEU A 50 35.30 32.24 42.80
N PRO A 51 35.77 33.47 42.54
CA PRO A 51 37.01 33.69 41.80
C PRO A 51 38.23 33.07 42.49
N VAL A 52 38.24 33.04 43.83
CA VAL A 52 39.31 32.43 44.63
C VAL A 52 39.27 30.91 44.49
N ALA A 53 38.09 30.31 44.57
CA ALA A 53 37.90 28.86 44.35
C ALA A 53 38.14 28.43 42.89
N LEU A 54 38.03 29.34 41.91
CA LEU A 54 38.35 29.07 40.51
C LEU A 54 39.83 29.30 40.16
N ALA A 55 40.59 29.98 41.03
CA ALA A 55 42.02 30.18 40.85
C ALA A 55 42.82 28.87 41.05
N SER A 56 42.27 27.92 41.81
CA SER A 56 42.80 26.57 41.91
C SER A 56 42.41 25.74 40.69
N TRP A 57 43.42 25.19 40.01
CA TRP A 57 43.21 24.29 38.88
C TRP A 57 42.78 22.88 39.32
N TRP A 58 42.90 22.56 40.62
CA TRP A 58 42.59 21.24 41.17
C TRP A 58 41.17 21.18 41.73
N PRO A 59 40.43 20.07 41.51
CA PRO A 59 39.08 19.90 42.02
C PRO A 59 39.08 19.69 43.54
N SER A 60 38.06 20.22 44.21
CA SER A 60 37.81 19.96 45.62
C SER A 60 37.37 18.51 45.83
N LEU A 61 38.04 17.81 46.75
CA LEU A 61 37.74 16.43 47.14
C LEU A 61 36.70 16.34 48.29
N HIS A 62 36.09 17.47 48.65
CA HIS A 62 35.08 17.49 49.70
C HIS A 62 33.79 16.78 49.22
N PRO A 63 33.14 15.92 50.03
CA PRO A 63 32.01 15.10 49.58
C PRO A 63 30.84 15.90 48.99
N LEU A 64 30.53 17.07 49.54
CA LEU A 64 29.46 17.95 49.04
C LEU A 64 29.84 18.63 47.72
N ASP A 65 31.11 19.00 47.55
CA ASP A 65 31.62 19.68 46.35
C ASP A 65 31.67 18.68 45.18
N LEU A 66 32.04 17.43 45.46
CA LEU A 66 31.98 16.31 44.51
C LEU A 66 30.53 16.00 44.06
N LEU A 67 29.56 16.11 44.96
CA LEU A 67 28.14 15.93 44.62
C LEU A 67 27.66 17.04 43.68
N VAL A 68 28.03 18.29 43.95
CA VAL A 68 27.77 19.43 43.05
C VAL A 68 28.38 19.17 41.67
N GLY A 69 29.64 18.74 41.62
CA GLY A 69 30.33 18.39 40.38
C GLY A 69 29.64 17.26 39.60
N LEU A 70 29.22 16.20 40.28
CA LEU A 70 28.50 15.07 39.69
C LEU A 70 27.15 15.50 39.11
N CYS A 71 26.38 16.31 39.85
CA CYS A 71 25.10 16.85 39.40
C CYS A 71 25.25 17.74 38.16
N CYS A 72 26.26 18.62 38.14
CA CYS A 72 26.56 19.47 36.99
C CYS A 72 26.98 18.65 35.75
N GLY A 73 27.87 17.66 35.92
CA GLY A 73 28.29 16.77 34.84
C GLY A 73 27.14 15.92 34.28
N ALA A 74 26.29 15.38 35.16
CA ALA A 74 25.10 14.63 34.77
C ALA A 74 24.06 15.52 34.06
N GLY A 75 23.85 16.75 34.56
CA GLY A 75 22.97 17.74 33.95
C GLY A 75 23.43 18.15 32.55
N LEU A 76 24.72 18.40 32.36
CA LEU A 76 25.30 18.71 31.04
C LEU A 76 25.13 17.54 30.07
N ARG A 77 25.39 16.31 30.53
CA ARG A 77 25.19 15.10 29.71
C ARG A 77 23.72 14.94 29.31
N LEU A 78 22.80 15.19 30.24
CA LEU A 78 21.36 15.16 29.97
C LEU A 78 20.95 16.23 28.94
N ALA A 79 21.44 17.46 29.09
CA ALA A 79 21.16 18.55 28.16
C ALA A 79 21.65 18.24 26.73
N VAL A 80 22.87 17.71 26.59
CA VAL A 80 23.41 17.28 25.27
C VAL A 80 22.61 16.11 24.71
N TYR A 81 22.21 15.14 25.54
CA TYR A 81 21.38 14.03 25.12
C TYR A 81 20.02 14.48 24.58
N LEU A 82 19.32 15.37 25.30
CA LEU A 82 18.04 15.94 24.88
C LEU A 82 18.18 16.73 23.57
N LYS A 83 19.24 17.54 23.44
CA LYS A 83 19.53 18.28 22.20
C LYS A 83 19.85 17.36 21.02
N SER A 84 20.59 16.27 21.25
CA SER A 84 20.90 15.27 20.22
C SER A 84 19.66 14.49 19.76
N LYS A 85 18.70 14.22 20.65
CA LYS A 85 17.43 13.58 20.29
C LYS A 85 16.54 14.48 19.43
N ASN A 86 16.63 15.79 19.65
CA ASN A 86 15.92 16.80 18.85
C ASN A 86 16.70 17.30 17.62
N ALA A 87 17.89 16.75 17.35
CA ALA A 87 18.66 17.10 16.17
C ALA A 87 17.96 16.57 14.92
N LYS A 88 17.34 17.48 14.17
CA LYS A 88 16.79 17.19 12.84
C LYS A 88 17.94 16.75 11.91
N LYS A 89 17.70 15.72 11.10
CA LYS A 89 18.66 15.25 10.09
C LYS A 89 18.62 16.17 8.89
N TYR A 90 19.52 17.15 8.87
CA TYR A 90 19.68 18.05 7.73
C TYR A 90 20.73 17.54 6.74
N ARG A 91 20.51 17.86 5.47
CA ARG A 91 21.46 17.65 4.37
C ARG A 91 22.02 19.02 4.00
N HIS A 92 23.03 19.46 4.75
CA HIS A 92 23.66 20.77 4.53
C HIS A 92 24.34 20.83 3.16
N GLY A 93 24.15 21.93 2.42
CA GLY A 93 24.69 22.13 1.07
C GLY A 93 23.87 21.46 -0.04
N MET A 94 22.70 20.90 0.26
CA MET A 94 21.76 20.31 -0.70
C MET A 94 20.36 20.95 -0.61
N GLU A 95 20.32 22.24 -0.28
CA GLU A 95 19.09 23.02 -0.07
C GLU A 95 18.23 23.10 -1.35
N TYR A 96 18.87 23.12 -2.52
CA TYR A 96 18.22 23.20 -3.84
C TYR A 96 17.94 21.82 -4.47
N GLY A 97 18.09 20.75 -3.68
CA GLY A 97 17.92 19.38 -4.13
C GLY A 97 19.26 18.67 -4.34
N SER A 98 19.20 17.34 -4.24
CA SER A 98 20.36 16.45 -4.39
C SER A 98 20.26 15.59 -5.66
N ALA A 99 19.29 15.90 -6.51
CA ALA A 99 19.05 15.17 -7.75
C ALA A 99 20.16 15.51 -8.75
N ARG A 100 20.72 14.48 -9.35
CA ARG A 100 21.64 14.58 -10.49
C ARG A 100 21.16 13.64 -11.59
N TRP A 101 21.63 13.88 -12.81
CA TRP A 101 21.49 12.90 -13.87
C TRP A 101 22.20 11.61 -13.47
N GLY A 102 21.50 10.49 -13.59
CA GLY A 102 22.07 9.17 -13.37
C GLY A 102 22.97 8.77 -14.53
N THR A 103 23.99 7.99 -14.25
CA THR A 103 24.83 7.34 -15.27
C THR A 103 24.50 5.84 -15.35
N HIS A 104 25.07 5.14 -16.33
CA HIS A 104 24.84 3.70 -16.49
C HIS A 104 25.31 2.91 -15.25
N GLU A 105 26.41 3.33 -14.63
CA GLU A 105 26.95 2.72 -13.41
C GLU A 105 25.97 2.79 -12.24
N ASP A 106 25.13 3.83 -12.19
CA ASP A 106 24.12 3.96 -11.14
C ASP A 106 23.05 2.89 -11.27
N ILE A 107 22.69 2.47 -12.50
CA ILE A 107 21.64 1.46 -12.72
C ILE A 107 22.17 0.02 -12.81
N ALA A 108 23.44 -0.17 -13.18
CA ALA A 108 24.05 -1.47 -13.40
C ALA A 108 23.81 -2.49 -12.27
N PRO A 109 23.85 -2.13 -10.96
CA PRO A 109 23.56 -3.07 -9.87
C PRO A 109 22.12 -3.61 -9.85
N TYR A 110 21.20 -2.95 -10.54
CA TYR A 110 19.78 -3.31 -10.60
C TYR A 110 19.41 -4.04 -11.90
N ILE A 111 20.37 -4.29 -12.80
CA ILE A 111 20.16 -5.00 -14.06
C ILE A 111 20.43 -6.50 -13.86
N ASP A 112 19.54 -7.34 -14.36
CA ASP A 112 19.78 -8.78 -14.50
C ASP A 112 20.70 -9.05 -15.70
N PRO A 113 21.71 -9.94 -15.57
CA PRO A 113 22.60 -10.26 -16.69
C PRO A 113 21.87 -10.86 -17.90
N VAL A 114 20.72 -11.51 -17.70
CA VAL A 114 19.88 -12.00 -18.80
C VAL A 114 18.91 -10.88 -19.20
N PHE A 115 19.09 -10.34 -20.39
CA PHE A 115 18.30 -9.20 -20.90
C PHE A 115 16.79 -9.40 -20.73
N GLN A 116 16.28 -10.58 -21.08
CA GLN A 116 14.85 -10.95 -21.02
C GLN A 116 14.26 -10.92 -19.61
N ASN A 117 15.10 -10.94 -18.57
CA ASN A 117 14.67 -10.85 -17.19
C ASN A 117 14.59 -9.40 -16.69
N ASN A 118 14.60 -8.41 -17.59
CA ASN A 118 14.55 -7.00 -17.23
C ASN A 118 13.35 -6.28 -17.85
N VAL A 119 12.82 -5.29 -17.13
CA VAL A 119 11.98 -4.24 -17.70
C VAL A 119 12.87 -3.28 -18.49
N ILE A 120 12.51 -3.05 -19.75
CA ILE A 120 13.19 -2.05 -20.59
C ILE A 120 12.68 -0.67 -20.19
N LEU A 121 13.58 0.22 -19.78
CA LEU A 121 13.27 1.61 -19.46
C LEU A 121 13.71 2.55 -20.58
N THR A 122 14.95 2.39 -21.05
CA THR A 122 15.52 3.14 -22.16
C THR A 122 16.38 2.20 -23.03
N LYS A 123 17.19 2.77 -23.94
CA LYS A 123 18.18 2.02 -24.71
C LYS A 123 19.30 1.43 -23.82
N THR A 124 19.65 2.08 -22.73
CA THR A 124 20.82 1.78 -21.89
C THR A 124 20.45 1.37 -20.47
N GLU A 125 19.28 1.79 -19.98
CA GLU A 125 18.79 1.52 -18.64
C GLU A 125 17.70 0.44 -18.66
N SER A 126 17.81 -0.50 -17.72
CA SER A 126 16.84 -1.58 -17.53
C SER A 126 16.75 -1.94 -16.05
N LEU A 127 15.67 -2.63 -15.64
CA LEU A 127 15.45 -2.99 -14.25
C LEU A 127 15.09 -4.46 -14.11
N THR A 128 15.78 -5.18 -13.24
CA THR A 128 15.52 -6.61 -13.01
C THR A 128 14.09 -6.89 -12.59
N MET A 129 13.51 -7.94 -13.18
CA MET A 129 12.22 -8.53 -12.79
C MET A 129 12.37 -9.46 -11.58
N ASN A 130 13.58 -9.71 -11.08
CA ASN A 130 13.79 -10.51 -9.88
C ASN A 130 13.32 -9.74 -8.63
N SER A 131 12.42 -10.34 -7.84
CA SER A 131 11.94 -9.74 -6.58
C SER A 131 12.89 -9.99 -5.39
N ARG A 132 13.85 -10.91 -5.55
CA ARG A 132 14.79 -11.33 -4.51
C ARG A 132 16.21 -11.36 -5.08
N PRO A 133 16.79 -10.19 -5.40
CA PRO A 133 18.19 -10.13 -5.81
C PRO A 133 19.11 -10.61 -4.67
N LYS A 134 20.32 -11.04 -5.03
CA LYS A 134 21.32 -11.54 -4.06
C LYS A 134 21.67 -10.49 -3.01
N ASP A 135 21.74 -9.22 -3.41
CA ASP A 135 21.84 -8.08 -2.49
C ASP A 135 20.44 -7.49 -2.25
N PRO A 136 19.85 -7.60 -1.04
CA PRO A 136 18.55 -7.02 -0.74
C PRO A 136 18.45 -5.50 -0.99
N LYS A 137 19.58 -4.77 -1.01
CA LYS A 137 19.59 -3.33 -1.29
C LYS A 137 19.23 -3.01 -2.74
N THR A 138 19.42 -3.96 -3.66
CA THR A 138 19.07 -3.77 -5.07
C THR A 138 17.63 -4.17 -5.41
N ALA A 139 16.86 -4.60 -4.41
CA ALA A 139 15.43 -4.84 -4.59
C ALA A 139 14.70 -3.50 -4.78
N ARG A 140 14.15 -3.28 -5.98
CA ARG A 140 13.40 -2.07 -6.33
C ARG A 140 11.94 -2.37 -6.66
N ASN A 141 11.11 -1.35 -6.47
CA ASN A 141 9.75 -1.35 -6.99
C ASN A 141 9.79 -1.40 -8.53
N LYS A 142 8.91 -2.21 -9.11
CA LYS A 142 8.83 -2.47 -10.56
C LYS A 142 7.70 -1.71 -11.25
N ASN A 143 6.92 -0.96 -10.47
CA ASN A 143 5.91 -0.08 -11.04
C ASN A 143 6.60 1.06 -11.79
N VAL A 144 6.28 1.19 -13.07
CA VAL A 144 6.83 2.23 -13.94
C VAL A 144 5.72 3.22 -14.30
N LEU A 145 5.95 4.49 -14.03
CA LEU A 145 5.09 5.59 -14.46
C LEU A 145 5.73 6.28 -15.67
N VAL A 146 5.08 6.18 -16.83
CA VAL A 146 5.54 6.81 -18.06
C VAL A 146 4.72 8.06 -18.34
N ILE A 147 5.33 9.24 -18.18
CA ILE A 147 4.70 10.54 -18.43
C ILE A 147 5.14 11.06 -19.79
N GLY A 148 4.18 11.51 -20.60
CA GLY A 148 4.47 12.16 -21.87
C GLY A 148 3.20 12.64 -22.56
N GLY A 149 3.30 13.71 -23.35
CA GLY A 149 2.17 14.27 -24.10
C GLY A 149 1.58 13.29 -25.13
N SER A 150 0.48 13.66 -25.77
CA SER A 150 -0.03 12.92 -26.93
C SER A 150 1.03 12.87 -28.03
N GLY A 151 1.13 11.77 -28.77
CA GLY A 151 2.11 11.61 -29.84
C GLY A 151 3.57 11.35 -29.42
N SER A 152 3.90 11.45 -28.12
CA SER A 152 5.27 11.20 -27.60
C SER A 152 5.79 9.75 -27.76
N GLY A 153 4.96 8.84 -28.27
CA GLY A 153 5.39 7.47 -28.56
C GLY A 153 5.45 6.52 -27.36
N LYS A 154 4.81 6.84 -26.22
CA LYS A 154 4.72 5.95 -25.02
C LYS A 154 4.45 4.48 -25.37
N THR A 155 3.46 4.25 -26.23
CA THR A 155 3.09 2.91 -26.70
C THR A 155 4.19 2.26 -27.53
N ARG A 156 4.79 3.01 -28.47
CA ARG A 156 5.77 2.50 -29.43
C ARG A 156 7.13 2.22 -28.77
N PHE A 157 7.58 3.10 -27.89
CA PHE A 157 8.94 3.07 -27.34
C PHE A 157 9.04 2.35 -26.00
N TRP A 158 7.96 2.24 -25.24
CA TRP A 158 8.00 1.57 -23.93
C TRP A 158 7.10 0.33 -23.87
N LEU A 159 5.80 0.45 -24.17
CA LEU A 159 4.86 -0.66 -23.99
C LEU A 159 5.14 -1.82 -24.97
N LYS A 160 5.23 -1.53 -26.27
CA LYS A 160 5.46 -2.56 -27.30
C LYS A 160 6.77 -3.32 -27.09
N PRO A 161 7.93 -2.70 -26.87
CA PRO A 161 9.17 -3.43 -26.60
C PRO A 161 9.06 -4.36 -25.39
N ASN A 162 8.42 -3.91 -24.30
CA ASN A 162 8.22 -4.75 -23.12
C ASN A 162 7.26 -5.92 -23.39
N LEU A 163 6.21 -5.74 -24.21
CA LEU A 163 5.33 -6.85 -24.65
C LEU A 163 6.07 -7.83 -25.57
N MET A 164 6.95 -7.33 -26.44
CA MET A 164 7.75 -8.13 -27.36
C MET A 164 8.79 -9.00 -26.66
N GLN A 165 9.15 -8.68 -25.41
CA GLN A 165 10.01 -9.56 -24.62
C GLN A 165 9.34 -10.91 -24.28
N MET A 166 8.01 -10.96 -24.21
CA MET A 166 7.26 -12.20 -23.96
C MET A 166 7.75 -13.00 -22.73
N HIS A 167 8.13 -12.29 -21.67
CA HIS A 167 8.74 -12.88 -20.47
C HIS A 167 7.73 -13.15 -19.33
N SER A 168 6.49 -12.68 -19.44
CA SER A 168 5.48 -12.79 -18.38
C SER A 168 4.05 -12.87 -18.92
N SER A 169 3.08 -13.14 -18.04
CA SER A 169 1.66 -12.93 -18.33
C SER A 169 1.35 -11.43 -18.38
N TYR A 170 0.60 -11.00 -19.39
CA TYR A 170 0.25 -9.59 -19.58
C TYR A 170 -1.26 -9.37 -19.46
N VAL A 171 -1.62 -8.28 -18.77
CA VAL A 171 -2.96 -7.69 -18.81
C VAL A 171 -2.79 -6.28 -19.36
N VAL A 172 -3.39 -6.00 -20.51
CA VAL A 172 -3.20 -4.74 -21.24
C VAL A 172 -4.55 -4.07 -21.44
N THR A 173 -4.65 -2.82 -21.01
CA THR A 173 -5.75 -1.94 -21.42
C THR A 173 -5.42 -1.39 -22.81
N ASP A 174 -6.27 -1.70 -23.79
CA ASP A 174 -6.07 -1.30 -25.19
C ASP A 174 -7.26 -0.47 -25.69
N PRO A 175 -7.38 0.82 -25.29
CA PRO A 175 -8.54 1.64 -25.63
C PRO A 175 -8.77 1.81 -27.14
N LYS A 176 -7.71 1.70 -27.95
CA LYS A 176 -7.77 1.86 -29.41
C LYS A 176 -7.83 0.52 -30.16
N GLY A 177 -7.69 -0.61 -29.45
CA GLY A 177 -7.60 -1.94 -30.06
C GLY A 177 -6.35 -2.17 -30.93
N THR A 178 -5.38 -1.24 -30.90
CA THR A 178 -4.21 -1.29 -31.79
C THR A 178 -3.18 -2.29 -31.32
N ILE A 179 -3.01 -2.47 -29.99
CA ILE A 179 -2.01 -3.38 -29.43
C ILE A 179 -2.32 -4.82 -29.82
N LEU A 180 -3.58 -5.22 -29.71
CA LEU A 180 -3.99 -6.58 -30.09
C LEU A 180 -3.74 -6.84 -31.59
N VAL A 181 -4.04 -5.88 -32.45
CA VAL A 181 -3.82 -6.00 -33.91
C VAL A 181 -2.33 -6.10 -34.24
N GLU A 182 -1.51 -5.25 -33.63
CA GLU A 182 -0.08 -5.14 -33.97
C GLU A 182 0.79 -6.20 -33.31
N CYS A 183 0.47 -6.61 -32.08
CA CYS A 183 1.29 -7.55 -31.29
C CYS A 183 0.62 -8.93 -31.11
N GLY A 184 -0.68 -9.07 -31.36
CA GLY A 184 -1.42 -10.30 -31.07
C GLY A 184 -0.93 -11.51 -31.84
N LYS A 185 -0.55 -11.35 -33.12
CA LYS A 185 -0.03 -12.48 -33.92
C LYS A 185 1.32 -12.98 -33.40
N MET A 186 2.17 -12.07 -32.93
CA MET A 186 3.44 -12.40 -32.29
C MET A 186 3.20 -13.14 -30.96
N LEU A 187 2.31 -12.65 -30.11
CA LEU A 187 1.93 -13.31 -28.85
C LEU A 187 1.32 -14.70 -29.09
N GLN A 188 0.46 -14.84 -30.11
CA GLN A 188 -0.12 -16.12 -30.50
C GLN A 188 0.94 -17.12 -30.96
N ARG A 189 2.03 -16.66 -31.57
CA ARG A 189 3.17 -17.52 -31.91
C ARG A 189 3.99 -17.87 -30.67
N GLY A 190 4.24 -16.90 -29.79
CA GLY A 190 5.03 -17.08 -28.58
C GLY A 190 6.55 -17.12 -28.83
N THR A 191 7.29 -17.44 -27.77
CA THR A 191 8.75 -17.62 -27.81
C THR A 191 9.12 -19.09 -28.08
N PRO A 192 10.29 -19.37 -28.67
CA PRO A 192 10.79 -20.73 -28.75
C PRO A 192 10.99 -21.29 -27.34
N LYS A 193 10.55 -22.54 -27.13
CA LYS A 193 10.78 -23.26 -25.89
C LYS A 193 12.26 -23.56 -25.74
N LEU A 194 12.87 -23.12 -24.65
CA LEU A 194 14.30 -23.35 -24.40
C LEU A 194 14.51 -24.67 -23.64
N GLY A 195 15.52 -25.43 -24.08
CA GLY A 195 16.03 -26.60 -23.36
C GLY A 195 16.87 -26.21 -22.14
N LYS A 196 17.35 -27.21 -21.38
CA LYS A 196 18.24 -26.99 -20.23
C LYS A 196 19.59 -26.33 -20.62
N ASP A 197 19.96 -26.45 -21.88
CA ASP A 197 21.13 -25.87 -22.52
C ASP A 197 20.90 -24.43 -23.04
N GLY A 198 19.70 -23.88 -22.87
CA GLY A 198 19.34 -22.54 -23.33
C GLY A 198 19.11 -22.42 -24.83
N LYS A 199 19.08 -23.55 -25.57
CA LYS A 199 18.82 -23.56 -27.01
C LYS A 199 17.35 -23.87 -27.31
N PRO A 200 16.79 -23.38 -28.42
CA PRO A 200 15.45 -23.75 -28.86
C PRO A 200 15.31 -25.27 -29.00
N MET A 201 14.31 -25.83 -28.34
CA MET A 201 13.93 -27.22 -28.48
C MET A 201 13.37 -27.45 -29.88
N LYS A 202 13.78 -28.54 -30.52
CA LYS A 202 13.29 -28.94 -31.84
C LYS A 202 12.33 -30.12 -31.73
N ASP A 203 11.35 -30.15 -32.61
CA ASP A 203 10.47 -31.30 -32.78
C ASP A 203 11.17 -32.43 -33.56
N LYS A 204 10.44 -33.55 -33.73
CA LYS A 204 10.89 -34.71 -34.52
C LYS A 204 11.22 -34.40 -36.00
N HIS A 205 10.82 -33.24 -36.49
CA HIS A 205 11.05 -32.77 -37.87
C HIS A 205 12.12 -31.66 -37.93
N GLY A 206 12.78 -31.34 -36.82
CA GLY A 206 13.84 -30.35 -36.75
C GLY A 206 13.38 -28.88 -36.67
N LYS A 207 12.07 -28.64 -36.45
CA LYS A 207 11.48 -27.31 -36.31
C LYS A 207 11.41 -26.88 -34.85
N ASP A 208 11.64 -25.60 -34.59
CA ASP A 208 11.56 -25.04 -33.24
C ASP A 208 10.15 -25.17 -32.65
N ILE A 209 10.10 -25.64 -31.41
CA ILE A 209 8.88 -25.72 -30.61
C ILE A 209 8.64 -24.35 -29.98
N TYR A 210 7.42 -23.82 -30.05
CA TYR A 210 7.04 -22.53 -29.49
C TYR A 210 6.09 -22.67 -28.31
N GLU A 211 6.11 -21.69 -27.39
CA GLU A 211 5.22 -21.58 -26.24
C GLU A 211 4.25 -20.40 -26.46
N PRO A 212 3.08 -20.65 -27.10
CA PRO A 212 2.15 -19.60 -27.48
C PRO A 212 1.39 -19.03 -26.27
N TYR A 213 1.05 -17.75 -26.33
CA TYR A 213 0.17 -17.15 -25.34
C TYR A 213 -1.29 -17.56 -25.55
N ARG A 214 -1.99 -17.84 -24.46
CA ARG A 214 -3.46 -17.87 -24.45
C ARG A 214 -3.99 -16.44 -24.39
N ILE A 215 -4.36 -15.89 -25.54
CA ILE A 215 -4.92 -14.54 -25.65
C ILE A 215 -6.42 -14.58 -25.31
N LYS A 216 -6.84 -13.77 -24.34
CA LYS A 216 -8.25 -13.51 -24.04
C LYS A 216 -8.51 -12.02 -24.21
N VAL A 217 -9.64 -11.67 -24.83
CA VAL A 217 -9.99 -10.28 -25.15
C VAL A 217 -11.31 -9.96 -24.47
N LEU A 218 -11.32 -9.01 -23.54
CA LEU A 218 -12.55 -8.44 -23.00
C LEU A 218 -12.91 -7.22 -23.85
N ASN A 219 -13.88 -7.39 -24.75
CA ASN A 219 -14.39 -6.33 -25.61
C ASN A 219 -15.76 -5.89 -25.10
N THR A 220 -15.84 -4.64 -24.64
CA THR A 220 -17.07 -4.03 -24.09
C THR A 220 -17.94 -3.36 -25.15
N ILE A 221 -17.47 -3.25 -26.40
CA ILE A 221 -18.22 -2.66 -27.53
C ILE A 221 -18.83 -3.77 -28.38
N ASN A 222 -18.02 -4.76 -28.77
CA ASN A 222 -18.45 -5.88 -29.60
C ASN A 222 -18.32 -7.19 -28.83
N PHE A 223 -19.42 -7.60 -28.20
CA PHE A 223 -19.50 -8.82 -27.41
C PHE A 223 -19.21 -10.09 -28.23
N LYS A 224 -19.48 -10.12 -29.54
CA LYS A 224 -19.15 -11.27 -30.41
C LYS A 224 -17.64 -11.53 -30.52
N LYS A 225 -16.81 -10.52 -30.26
CA LYS A 225 -15.34 -10.60 -30.26
C LYS A 225 -14.76 -10.64 -28.85
N SER A 226 -15.62 -10.73 -27.83
CA SER A 226 -15.23 -10.74 -26.42
C SER A 226 -15.08 -12.17 -25.92
N MET A 227 -14.37 -12.33 -24.81
CA MET A 227 -14.17 -13.63 -24.13
C MET A 227 -15.40 -14.12 -23.36
N HIS A 228 -16.54 -13.41 -23.47
CA HIS A 228 -17.78 -13.68 -22.72
C HIS A 228 -17.53 -13.87 -21.23
N TYR A 229 -16.86 -12.90 -20.61
CA TYR A 229 -16.56 -12.92 -19.19
C TYR A 229 -17.85 -12.91 -18.37
N ASN A 230 -18.00 -13.90 -17.50
CA ASN A 230 -19.05 -13.98 -16.50
C ASN A 230 -18.41 -14.08 -15.10
N PRO A 231 -18.62 -13.13 -14.18
CA PRO A 231 -18.00 -13.17 -12.86
C PRO A 231 -18.53 -14.30 -11.97
N PHE A 232 -19.74 -14.82 -12.20
CA PHE A 232 -20.28 -15.94 -11.42
C PHE A 232 -19.43 -17.20 -11.56
N ALA A 233 -18.79 -17.40 -12.70
CA ALA A 233 -17.86 -18.52 -12.93
C ALA A 233 -16.57 -18.44 -12.06
N TYR A 234 -16.35 -17.32 -11.37
CA TYR A 234 -15.19 -17.06 -10.51
C TYR A 234 -15.58 -16.94 -9.02
N ILE A 235 -16.84 -17.19 -8.68
CA ILE A 235 -17.29 -17.26 -7.28
C ILE A 235 -17.02 -18.67 -6.77
N HIS A 236 -16.20 -18.77 -5.71
CA HIS A 236 -15.89 -20.05 -5.07
C HIS A 236 -16.23 -20.06 -3.58
N SER A 237 -16.60 -18.89 -3.02
CA SER A 237 -16.87 -18.71 -1.61
C SER A 237 -17.77 -17.49 -1.37
N GLU A 238 -18.39 -17.42 -0.18
CA GLU A 238 -19.14 -16.24 0.27
C GLU A 238 -18.30 -14.95 0.23
N LYS A 239 -16.97 -15.08 0.45
CA LYS A 239 -16.05 -13.95 0.37
C LYS A 239 -15.94 -13.40 -1.05
N ASP A 240 -16.04 -14.25 -2.08
CA ASP A 240 -15.95 -13.81 -3.47
C ASP A 240 -17.23 -13.09 -3.92
N ILE A 241 -18.40 -13.47 -3.37
CA ILE A 241 -19.64 -12.70 -3.52
C ILE A 241 -19.43 -11.28 -2.98
N LEU A 242 -18.91 -11.14 -1.76
CA LEU A 242 -18.67 -9.81 -1.19
C LEU A 242 -17.67 -8.97 -2.00
N LYS A 243 -16.61 -9.60 -2.55
CA LYS A 243 -15.66 -8.92 -3.45
C LYS A 243 -16.35 -8.44 -4.73
N LEU A 244 -17.18 -9.29 -5.34
CA LEU A 244 -17.92 -8.93 -6.55
C LEU A 244 -18.86 -7.75 -6.29
N VAL A 245 -19.63 -7.80 -5.20
CA VAL A 245 -20.54 -6.72 -4.78
C VAL A 245 -19.78 -5.43 -4.51
N THR A 246 -18.68 -5.50 -3.77
CA THR A 246 -17.84 -4.32 -3.47
C THR A 246 -17.31 -3.71 -4.77
N THR A 247 -16.88 -4.55 -5.72
CA THR A 247 -16.38 -4.11 -7.02
C THR A 247 -17.49 -3.45 -7.83
N LEU A 248 -18.70 -4.03 -7.85
CA LEU A 248 -19.85 -3.47 -8.55
C LEU A 248 -20.19 -2.07 -8.01
N ILE A 249 -20.43 -1.97 -6.70
CA ILE A 249 -20.78 -0.72 -6.02
C ILE A 249 -19.69 0.35 -6.19
N ALA A 250 -18.41 -0.02 -6.12
CA ALA A 250 -17.31 0.93 -6.29
C ALA A 250 -17.23 1.52 -7.71
N ASN A 251 -17.70 0.79 -8.73
CA ASN A 251 -17.66 1.22 -10.13
C ASN A 251 -18.98 1.86 -10.62
N THR A 252 -20.09 1.73 -9.88
CA THR A 252 -21.36 2.40 -10.19
C THR A 252 -21.55 3.72 -9.44
N LYS A 253 -20.76 3.96 -8.38
CA LYS A 253 -20.63 5.27 -7.75
C LYS A 253 -19.94 6.22 -8.72
N GLY A 254 -20.67 7.19 -9.26
CA GLY A 254 -20.08 8.30 -10.03
C GLY A 254 -19.14 9.15 -9.15
N GLU A 255 -18.56 10.22 -9.72
CA GLU A 255 -17.66 11.15 -9.00
C GLU A 255 -18.34 11.96 -7.86
N GLY A 256 -19.62 11.70 -7.58
CA GLY A 256 -20.35 12.31 -6.48
C GLY A 256 -19.92 11.79 -5.11
N LYS A 257 -20.14 12.60 -4.06
CA LYS A 257 -19.99 12.17 -2.68
C LYS A 257 -20.75 10.85 -2.49
N ALA A 258 -20.08 9.85 -1.93
CA ALA A 258 -20.71 8.59 -1.60
C ALA A 258 -22.04 8.86 -0.90
N GLY A 259 -23.14 8.26 -1.38
CA GLY A 259 -24.39 8.25 -0.64
C GLY A 259 -24.11 7.77 0.79
N ASP A 260 -24.90 8.25 1.75
CA ASP A 260 -24.76 7.93 3.18
C ASP A 260 -24.32 6.47 3.40
N ASP A 261 -23.36 6.23 4.30
CA ASP A 261 -22.80 4.90 4.60
C ASP A 261 -23.90 3.86 4.87
N PHE A 262 -25.05 4.32 5.37
CA PHE A 262 -26.25 3.53 5.51
C PHE A 262 -26.76 2.92 4.18
N TRP A 263 -26.91 3.74 3.13
CA TRP A 263 -27.40 3.30 1.81
C TRP A 263 -26.47 2.27 1.19
N VAL A 264 -25.16 2.51 1.29
CA VAL A 264 -24.12 1.60 0.77
C VAL A 264 -24.18 0.25 1.48
N LYS A 265 -24.39 0.23 2.80
CA LYS A 265 -24.50 -1.03 3.57
C LYS A 265 -25.70 -1.85 3.14
N ALA A 266 -26.85 -1.21 2.99
CA ALA A 266 -28.06 -1.91 2.58
C ALA A 266 -27.98 -2.38 1.11
N GLU A 267 -27.34 -1.62 0.22
CA GLU A 267 -27.11 -2.03 -1.18
C GLU A 267 -26.18 -3.25 -1.22
N THR A 268 -25.13 -3.23 -0.38
CA THR A 268 -24.22 -4.36 -0.21
C THR A 268 -24.95 -5.60 0.28
N LEU A 269 -25.83 -5.47 1.29
CA LEU A 269 -26.62 -6.60 1.82
C LEU A 269 -27.56 -7.16 0.76
N LEU A 270 -28.24 -6.30 0.00
CA LEU A 270 -29.14 -6.71 -1.06
C LEU A 270 -28.40 -7.46 -2.16
N TYR A 271 -27.35 -6.88 -2.76
CA TYR A 271 -26.61 -7.56 -3.81
C TYR A 271 -25.95 -8.86 -3.32
N CYS A 272 -25.45 -8.91 -2.07
CA CYS A 272 -24.95 -10.16 -1.51
C CYS A 272 -26.04 -11.23 -1.42
N ALA A 273 -27.27 -10.86 -1.04
CA ALA A 273 -28.40 -11.76 -1.00
C ALA A 273 -28.76 -12.27 -2.39
N LEU A 274 -28.98 -11.37 -3.36
CA LEU A 274 -29.41 -11.73 -4.71
C LEU A 274 -28.35 -12.56 -5.45
N ILE A 275 -27.09 -12.11 -5.44
CA ILE A 275 -25.98 -12.86 -6.08
C ILE A 275 -25.77 -14.20 -5.36
N GLY A 276 -25.92 -14.25 -4.05
CA GLY A 276 -25.87 -15.50 -3.29
C GLY A 276 -26.99 -16.46 -3.65
N TYR A 277 -28.21 -15.97 -3.85
CA TYR A 277 -29.32 -16.79 -4.32
C TYR A 277 -29.02 -17.35 -5.71
N ILE A 278 -28.66 -16.48 -6.66
CA ILE A 278 -28.37 -16.87 -8.05
C ILE A 278 -27.24 -17.90 -8.09
N HIS A 279 -26.16 -17.70 -7.34
CA HIS A 279 -25.01 -18.60 -7.39
C HIS A 279 -25.28 -19.99 -6.79
N TYR A 280 -26.04 -20.07 -5.70
CA TYR A 280 -26.23 -21.33 -4.97
C TYR A 280 -27.51 -22.08 -5.35
N GLU A 281 -28.56 -21.39 -5.78
CA GLU A 281 -29.88 -21.99 -6.02
C GLU A 281 -30.31 -21.93 -7.50
N ALA A 282 -29.85 -20.96 -8.29
CA ALA A 282 -30.23 -20.87 -9.70
C ALA A 282 -29.42 -21.85 -10.58
N PRO A 283 -30.04 -22.38 -11.65
CA PRO A 283 -29.34 -23.18 -12.67
C PRO A 283 -28.12 -22.46 -13.26
N VAL A 284 -27.11 -23.21 -13.69
CA VAL A 284 -25.81 -22.65 -14.12
C VAL A 284 -25.95 -21.65 -15.28
N GLU A 285 -26.91 -21.88 -16.17
CA GLU A 285 -27.28 -21.00 -17.29
C GLU A 285 -27.83 -19.64 -16.85
N GLU A 286 -28.48 -19.57 -15.69
CA GLU A 286 -29.04 -18.35 -15.09
C GLU A 286 -28.06 -17.64 -14.15
N GLN A 287 -26.87 -18.21 -13.94
CA GLN A 287 -25.84 -17.58 -13.10
C GLN A 287 -25.13 -16.44 -13.82
N ASN A 288 -25.85 -15.35 -14.09
CA ASN A 288 -25.35 -14.23 -14.87
C ASN A 288 -25.99 -12.90 -14.41
N PHE A 289 -25.49 -11.78 -14.95
CA PHE A 289 -25.99 -10.45 -14.58
C PHE A 289 -27.38 -10.12 -15.14
N SER A 290 -27.82 -10.78 -16.22
CA SER A 290 -29.18 -10.59 -16.73
C SER A 290 -30.20 -11.04 -15.67
N THR A 291 -29.99 -12.21 -15.07
CA THR A 291 -30.83 -12.72 -13.97
C THR A 291 -30.76 -11.82 -12.73
N LEU A 292 -29.58 -11.26 -12.40
CA LEU A 292 -29.48 -10.27 -11.30
C LEU A 292 -30.35 -9.02 -11.58
N ILE A 293 -30.33 -8.52 -12.81
CA ILE A 293 -31.15 -7.36 -13.21
C ILE A 293 -32.64 -7.71 -13.18
N GLU A 294 -33.02 -8.90 -13.64
CA GLU A 294 -34.41 -9.39 -13.56
C GLU A 294 -34.89 -9.46 -12.11
N PHE A 295 -34.06 -9.97 -11.19
CA PHE A 295 -34.38 -9.99 -9.76
C PHE A 295 -34.60 -8.57 -9.24
N ILE A 296 -33.70 -7.63 -9.56
CA ILE A 296 -33.85 -6.22 -9.14
C ILE A 296 -35.15 -5.61 -9.69
N ASN A 297 -35.48 -5.85 -10.95
CA ASN A 297 -36.70 -5.34 -11.58
C ASN A 297 -37.97 -5.97 -10.99
N ALA A 298 -37.90 -7.23 -10.57
CA ALA A 298 -39.01 -7.92 -9.91
C ALA A 298 -39.22 -7.49 -8.45
N MET A 299 -38.32 -6.69 -7.87
CA MET A 299 -38.44 -6.21 -6.49
C MET A 299 -39.39 -5.01 -6.34
N GLU A 300 -40.62 -5.15 -6.84
CA GLU A 300 -41.67 -4.14 -6.70
C GLU A 300 -42.00 -3.87 -5.22
N VAL A 301 -42.53 -2.68 -4.97
CA VAL A 301 -42.91 -2.18 -3.66
C VAL A 301 -44.23 -1.47 -3.81
N ARG A 302 -45.15 -1.73 -2.89
CA ARG A 302 -46.40 -1.00 -2.76
C ARG A 302 -46.34 -0.20 -1.46
N GLU A 303 -46.62 1.10 -1.55
CA GLU A 303 -46.55 2.00 -0.38
C GLU A 303 -47.80 1.88 0.50
N ASP A 304 -48.89 1.37 -0.07
CA ASP A 304 -50.22 1.23 0.51
C ASP A 304 -50.48 -0.16 1.14
N ASP A 305 -49.59 -1.12 0.91
CA ASP A 305 -49.71 -2.49 1.42
C ASP A 305 -48.35 -2.98 1.97
N GLU A 306 -48.17 -2.88 3.29
CA GLU A 306 -46.96 -3.35 3.97
C GLU A 306 -46.82 -4.88 3.96
N GLU A 307 -47.92 -5.62 3.75
CA GLU A 307 -47.91 -7.09 3.65
C GLU A 307 -47.60 -7.58 2.23
N PHE A 308 -47.54 -6.66 1.25
CA PHE A 308 -47.22 -7.00 -0.12
C PHE A 308 -45.84 -7.64 -0.24
N LYS A 309 -45.83 -8.88 -0.75
CA LYS A 309 -44.62 -9.62 -1.09
C LYS A 309 -44.47 -9.68 -2.60
N ASN A 310 -43.35 -9.15 -3.09
CA ASN A 310 -42.99 -9.30 -4.48
C ASN A 310 -42.46 -10.73 -4.76
N PRO A 311 -42.29 -11.13 -6.04
CA PRO A 311 -41.82 -12.47 -6.38
C PRO A 311 -40.49 -12.85 -5.70
N VAL A 312 -39.57 -11.90 -5.55
CA VAL A 312 -38.28 -12.13 -4.87
C VAL A 312 -38.49 -12.38 -3.38
N ASP A 313 -39.36 -11.61 -2.71
CA ASP A 313 -39.72 -11.83 -1.31
C ASP A 313 -40.26 -13.26 -1.09
N LEU A 314 -41.17 -13.72 -1.96
CA LEU A 314 -41.71 -15.09 -1.90
C LEU A 314 -40.64 -16.16 -2.14
N MET A 315 -39.69 -15.93 -3.07
CA MET A 315 -38.57 -16.85 -3.33
C MET A 315 -37.64 -16.98 -2.12
N PHE A 316 -37.35 -15.88 -1.42
CA PHE A 316 -36.54 -15.90 -0.21
C PHE A 316 -37.26 -16.55 0.97
N ASP A 317 -38.57 -16.36 1.11
CA ASP A 317 -39.39 -17.02 2.13
C ASP A 317 -39.41 -18.55 1.92
N ALA A 318 -39.57 -19.00 0.68
CA ALA A 318 -39.52 -20.42 0.33
C ALA A 318 -38.14 -21.03 0.63
N LEU A 319 -37.07 -20.34 0.25
CA LEU A 319 -35.70 -20.77 0.54
C LEU A 319 -35.41 -20.78 2.05
N GLU A 320 -35.96 -19.84 2.80
CA GLU A 320 -35.83 -19.80 4.26
C GLU A 320 -36.52 -20.99 4.92
N ALA A 321 -37.72 -21.36 4.45
CA ALA A 321 -38.47 -22.49 4.99
C ALA A 321 -37.71 -23.82 4.82
N GLU A 322 -36.97 -23.97 3.72
CA GLU A 322 -36.16 -25.17 3.46
C GLU A 322 -34.76 -25.09 4.11
N LYS A 323 -34.07 -23.95 3.97
CA LYS A 323 -32.67 -23.74 4.34
C LYS A 323 -32.49 -22.44 5.15
N PRO A 324 -32.92 -22.40 6.42
CA PRO A 324 -32.93 -21.16 7.21
C PRO A 324 -31.54 -20.56 7.48
N ASN A 325 -30.49 -21.38 7.44
CA ASN A 325 -29.10 -20.95 7.62
C ASN A 325 -28.38 -20.59 6.32
N HIS A 326 -29.07 -20.60 5.17
CA HIS A 326 -28.49 -20.28 3.87
C HIS A 326 -27.88 -18.86 3.84
N PHE A 327 -26.75 -18.68 3.16
CA PHE A 327 -26.08 -17.38 3.08
C PHE A 327 -27.00 -16.28 2.54
N ALA A 328 -27.67 -16.54 1.42
CA ALA A 328 -28.55 -15.57 0.78
C ALA A 328 -29.68 -15.11 1.72
N VAL A 329 -30.33 -16.05 2.41
CA VAL A 329 -31.41 -15.78 3.38
C VAL A 329 -30.91 -14.90 4.53
N ARG A 330 -29.75 -15.23 5.11
CA ARG A 330 -29.16 -14.43 6.20
C ARG A 330 -28.87 -12.99 5.77
N GLN A 331 -28.38 -12.78 4.54
CA GLN A 331 -28.15 -11.42 4.03
C GLN A 331 -29.46 -10.71 3.72
N TYR A 332 -30.44 -11.40 3.16
CA TYR A 332 -31.74 -10.81 2.83
C TYR A 332 -32.52 -10.36 4.07
N LYS A 333 -32.50 -11.15 5.15
CA LYS A 333 -33.08 -10.75 6.44
C LYS A 333 -32.42 -9.48 6.99
N LYS A 334 -31.08 -9.44 7.00
CA LYS A 334 -30.32 -8.25 7.44
C LYS A 334 -30.66 -7.05 6.58
N TYR A 335 -30.80 -7.25 5.28
CA TYR A 335 -31.25 -6.24 4.35
C TYR A 335 -32.65 -5.70 4.72
N LYS A 336 -33.65 -6.57 4.89
CA LYS A 336 -35.02 -6.17 5.25
C LYS A 336 -35.09 -5.45 6.61
N LEU A 337 -34.26 -5.86 7.57
CA LEU A 337 -34.12 -5.19 8.87
C LEU A 337 -33.47 -3.80 8.74
N ALA A 338 -32.42 -3.69 7.92
CA ALA A 338 -31.73 -2.42 7.68
C ALA A 338 -32.60 -1.45 6.88
N ALA A 339 -33.38 -1.96 5.93
CA ALA A 339 -34.27 -1.21 5.04
C ALA A 339 -35.56 -0.69 5.70
N GLY A 340 -35.71 -0.85 7.03
CA GLY A 340 -36.91 -0.56 7.84
C GLY A 340 -37.96 0.33 7.18
N VAL A 341 -39.04 -0.32 6.74
CA VAL A 341 -40.36 0.21 6.35
C VAL A 341 -40.33 1.39 5.35
N ILE A 342 -40.69 1.07 4.10
CA ILE A 342 -41.14 1.96 3.02
C ILE A 342 -40.07 2.83 2.34
N ASN A 343 -39.11 3.44 3.05
CA ASN A 343 -38.23 4.46 2.43
C ASN A 343 -37.06 3.91 1.58
N TYR A 344 -36.67 2.65 1.78
CA TYR A 344 -35.43 2.12 1.18
C TYR A 344 -35.58 1.67 -0.28
N LYS A 345 -36.65 0.92 -0.57
CA LYS A 345 -36.87 0.33 -1.91
C LYS A 345 -37.19 1.42 -2.96
N ARG A 346 -37.79 2.54 -2.54
CA ARG A 346 -38.12 3.73 -3.37
C ARG A 346 -36.90 4.41 -4.01
N PHE A 347 -35.78 4.51 -3.28
CA PHE A 347 -34.61 5.26 -3.76
C PHE A 347 -33.69 4.47 -4.68
N LEU A 348 -33.59 3.14 -4.54
CA LEU A 348 -32.79 2.31 -5.45
C LEU A 348 -33.40 2.25 -6.86
N ILE A 349 -34.73 2.18 -6.97
CA ILE A 349 -35.40 2.21 -8.28
C ILE A 349 -35.27 3.61 -8.90
N GLN A 350 -35.48 4.67 -8.12
CA GLN A 350 -35.33 6.06 -8.60
C GLN A 350 -33.88 6.47 -8.93
N SER A 351 -32.86 5.86 -8.32
CA SER A 351 -31.46 6.15 -8.64
C SER A 351 -31.00 5.53 -9.95
N TYR A 352 -31.57 4.37 -10.34
CA TYR A 352 -31.35 3.77 -11.66
C TYR A 352 -32.05 4.55 -12.78
N GLU A 353 -33.27 5.06 -12.55
CA GLU A 353 -34.02 5.85 -13.55
C GLU A 353 -33.42 7.26 -13.81
N ARG A 354 -32.59 7.78 -12.89
CA ARG A 354 -31.98 9.12 -13.02
C ARG A 354 -30.60 9.14 -13.69
N GLN A 355 -30.09 8.00 -14.18
CA GLN A 355 -28.89 8.03 -15.02
C GLN A 355 -29.29 8.28 -16.49
N PRO A 356 -28.88 9.41 -17.11
CA PRO A 356 -29.07 9.60 -18.54
C PRO A 356 -28.23 8.56 -19.31
N MET A 357 -28.83 7.99 -20.36
CA MET A 357 -28.18 7.06 -21.30
C MET A 357 -26.88 7.63 -21.89
#